data_AF-Q8CBC8-F1
#
_entry.id   AF-Q8CBC8-F1
#
_cell.length_a   1.000
_cell.length_b   1.000
_cell.length_c   1.000
_cell.angle_alpha   90.00
_cell.angle_beta   90.00
_cell.angle_gamma   90.00
#
_symmetry.space_group_name_H-M   'P 1'
#
loop_
_entity.id
_entity.type
_entity.pdbx_description
1 polymer ?
#
loop_
_entity_poly.entity_id
_entity_poly.type
_entity_poly.pdbx_seq_one_letter_code
_entity_poly.pdbx_strand_id
1 'polypeptide(L)'
;MLHRLRSPLRRVLAGGSPIVPLSPATPNCSPGLSGSAVRHESPLCHVFPRSRSFVMACLPRATATLARQDCSNGCSAPFAGERGSEEVAETFRAKDLIITPATVLKEKPDPDSLVFGATFTDHMLTVEWSSASGWEKPHIKPFGNLPIHPAASVLHYAVELFEGLKAFRGVDNKIRLFRPDLNMDRMCRSAVRTTLPMFDKEELLKCILQLLQIDQEWVPYSTSASLYIRPTFIGTEPSLGVKKPSKALLFVILSPVGPYFSSGSFTPVSLWANPKYIRAWKGGTGDCKMGGNYGASLLAQCEAVENGCQQVLWLYGKDNQITEVGTMNLFLYWINEDGEEELATPPLDGIILPGVTRQSILELAQQWGEFKVCERHLTMDDLATALEGNRVKEMFGSGTACVVCPVSDILYKGQMLHIPTMENGPKLASRILGKLTDIQYGRVESDWTIELP
;
A
#
# COMPACT_ATOMS: atom_id res chain seq x y z
N MET A 1 -42.51 -55.74 20.42
CA MET A 1 -42.23 -55.55 18.97
C MET A 1 -40.97 -54.70 18.86
N LEU A 2 -39.72 -55.19 18.91
CA LEU A 2 -39.01 -56.28 18.22
C LEU A 2 -38.83 -56.06 16.69
N HIS A 3 -37.65 -55.54 16.32
CA HIS A 3 -36.75 -55.88 15.17
C HIS A 3 -35.90 -54.63 14.82
N ARG A 4 -34.57 -54.51 15.00
CA ARG A 4 -33.35 -55.27 14.58
C ARG A 4 -33.22 -55.53 13.07
N LEU A 5 -32.18 -54.93 12.46
CA LEU A 5 -31.06 -55.52 11.67
C LEU A 5 -30.42 -54.43 10.77
N ARG A 6 -29.18 -53.94 11.01
CA ARG A 6 -27.85 -54.43 10.58
C ARG A 6 -27.65 -54.62 9.05
N SER A 7 -26.67 -53.85 8.53
CA SER A 7 -25.77 -53.95 7.34
C SER A 7 -25.45 -55.37 6.82
N PRO A 8 -24.77 -55.66 5.66
CA PRO A 8 -23.67 -54.89 5.03
C PRO A 8 -23.37 -55.05 3.49
N LEU A 9 -22.37 -54.27 3.04
CA LEU A 9 -21.36 -54.43 1.95
C LEU A 9 -21.45 -55.53 0.85
N ARG A 10 -21.16 -55.14 -0.40
CA ARG A 10 -20.14 -55.69 -1.36
C ARG A 10 -20.12 -54.81 -2.63
N ARG A 11 -19.03 -54.23 -3.18
CA ARG A 11 -17.68 -54.64 -3.62
C ARG A 11 -17.64 -55.38 -4.99
N VAL A 12 -17.13 -54.71 -6.04
CA VAL A 12 -16.46 -55.23 -7.27
C VAL A 12 -15.54 -54.09 -7.76
N LEU A 13 -14.21 -54.08 -7.52
CA LEU A 13 -13.06 -54.74 -8.19
C LEU A 13 -12.81 -54.32 -9.66
N ALA A 14 -11.68 -53.63 -9.94
CA ALA A 14 -10.53 -54.20 -10.69
C ALA A 14 -9.42 -53.16 -11.02
N GLY A 15 -8.15 -53.57 -10.79
CA GLY A 15 -6.89 -53.07 -11.41
C GLY A 15 -6.29 -51.78 -10.85
N GLY A 16 -5.02 -51.64 -10.47
CA GLY A 16 -3.83 -52.48 -10.57
C GLY A 16 -2.58 -51.62 -10.83
N SER A 17 -1.91 -51.18 -9.76
CA SER A 17 -0.46 -50.81 -9.61
C SER A 17 0.15 -49.61 -10.38
N PRO A 18 1.30 -49.05 -9.93
CA PRO A 18 1.52 -48.46 -8.61
C PRO A 18 2.23 -47.08 -8.67
N ILE A 19 2.26 -46.43 -7.50
CA ILE A 19 2.82 -45.12 -7.18
C ILE A 19 4.36 -45.09 -7.36
N VAL A 20 4.87 -44.00 -7.95
CA VAL A 20 6.28 -43.58 -7.87
C VAL A 20 6.32 -42.16 -7.27
N PRO A 21 6.99 -41.94 -6.13
CA PRO A 21 7.27 -40.61 -5.60
C PRO A 21 8.62 -40.09 -6.11
N LEU A 22 8.67 -38.81 -6.46
CA LEU A 22 9.91 -38.09 -6.77
C LEU A 22 10.61 -37.69 -5.46
N SER A 23 11.84 -38.19 -5.29
CA SER A 23 12.74 -37.88 -4.16
C SER A 23 13.36 -36.48 -4.25
N PRO A 24 13.71 -35.88 -3.09
CA PRO A 24 14.53 -34.68 -2.99
C PRO A 24 16.04 -35.01 -3.00
N ALA A 25 16.86 -34.10 -3.52
CA ALA A 25 18.32 -34.17 -3.43
C ALA A 25 18.81 -33.42 -2.18
N THR A 26 19.52 -34.13 -1.30
CA THR A 26 20.39 -33.57 -0.25
C THR A 26 21.83 -33.48 -0.74
N PRO A 27 22.63 -32.48 -0.32
CA PRO A 27 24.08 -32.53 -0.48
C PRO A 27 24.75 -33.19 0.73
N ASN A 28 25.79 -33.97 0.42
CA ASN A 28 26.65 -34.71 1.34
C ASN A 28 27.41 -33.81 2.32
N CYS A 29 27.50 -34.25 3.57
CA CYS A 29 28.55 -33.88 4.53
C CYS A 29 28.97 -35.11 5.31
N SER A 30 30.28 -35.37 5.38
CA SER A 30 30.92 -36.21 6.41
C SER A 30 32.41 -35.87 6.49
N PRO A 31 33.05 -36.10 7.66
CA PRO A 31 34.00 -35.15 8.25
C PRO A 31 35.45 -35.66 8.28
N GLY A 32 36.40 -34.72 8.41
CA GLY A 32 37.83 -35.00 8.51
C GLY A 32 38.51 -34.08 9.51
N LEU A 33 38.94 -34.69 10.62
CA LEU A 33 39.63 -34.21 11.82
C LEU A 33 40.95 -33.44 11.62
N SER A 34 41.39 -32.88 12.76
CA SER A 34 42.74 -32.38 13.14
C SER A 34 43.01 -30.91 12.78
N GLY A 35 43.57 -30.06 13.64
CA GLY A 35 44.08 -30.21 14.99
C GLY A 35 44.93 -28.98 15.33
N SER A 36 45.20 -28.82 16.63
CA SER A 36 46.20 -27.95 17.27
C SER A 36 45.89 -26.45 17.45
N ALA A 37 45.87 -26.09 18.73
CA ALA A 37 45.87 -24.77 19.30
C ALA A 37 47.29 -24.18 19.35
N VAL A 38 47.40 -22.86 19.22
CA VAL A 38 48.53 -22.08 19.76
C VAL A 38 48.00 -20.76 20.32
N ARG A 39 48.36 -20.47 21.57
CA ARG A 39 48.18 -19.20 22.29
C ARG A 39 49.28 -18.20 21.91
N HIS A 40 48.99 -16.90 21.95
CA HIS A 40 49.80 -15.79 22.54
C HIS A 40 49.14 -14.46 22.11
N GLU A 41 48.54 -13.73 23.05
CA GLU A 41 49.10 -12.55 23.75
C GLU A 41 49.17 -11.27 22.91
N SER A 42 48.42 -10.25 23.39
CA SER A 42 48.51 -8.83 23.02
C SER A 42 49.87 -8.23 23.42
N PRO A 43 50.26 -7.08 22.86
CA PRO A 43 50.23 -5.88 23.72
C PRO A 43 49.92 -4.52 23.03
N LEU A 44 49.23 -3.67 23.81
CA LEU A 44 49.47 -2.25 24.14
C LEU A 44 49.54 -1.13 23.07
N CYS A 45 48.63 -0.16 23.29
CA CYS A 45 48.82 1.30 23.44
C CYS A 45 49.69 2.11 22.46
N HIS A 46 49.07 3.15 21.88
CA HIS A 46 49.70 4.47 21.78
C HIS A 46 48.69 5.61 21.98
N VAL A 47 49.17 6.65 22.68
CA VAL A 47 48.51 7.84 23.22
C VAL A 47 48.94 9.07 22.40
N PHE A 48 47.95 9.91 22.02
CA PHE A 48 47.87 11.39 21.86
C PHE A 48 49.10 12.26 21.46
N PRO A 49 48.90 13.41 20.75
CA PRO A 49 48.52 14.66 21.46
C PRO A 49 47.53 15.63 20.76
N ARG A 50 46.91 16.45 21.62
CA ARG A 50 46.09 17.65 21.38
C ARG A 50 46.92 18.86 20.93
N SER A 51 46.29 19.79 20.19
CA SER A 51 46.38 21.27 20.28
C SER A 51 45.67 21.86 19.04
N ARG A 52 45.03 23.04 18.98
CA ARG A 52 44.88 24.22 19.83
C ARG A 52 43.65 25.00 19.34
N SER A 53 43.05 25.80 20.22
CA SER A 53 41.97 26.75 19.94
C SER A 53 42.38 27.85 18.95
N PHE A 54 41.44 28.31 18.13
CA PHE A 54 41.45 29.67 17.57
C PHE A 54 40.06 30.29 17.71
N VAL A 55 40.04 31.44 18.38
CA VAL A 55 38.91 32.37 18.51
C VAL A 55 38.96 33.31 17.31
N MET A 56 37.83 33.57 16.64
CA MET A 56 37.72 34.79 15.82
C MET A 56 36.27 35.30 15.72
N ALA A 57 36.08 36.45 16.35
CA ALA A 57 35.29 37.63 16.01
C ALA A 57 33.94 37.51 15.27
N CYS A 58 32.97 38.24 15.84
CA CYS A 58 31.65 38.55 15.29
C CYS A 58 31.67 39.84 14.45
N LEU A 59 30.64 39.99 13.57
CA LEU A 59 30.11 41.16 12.82
C LEU A 59 30.51 41.30 11.32
N PRO A 60 29.66 41.92 10.45
CA PRO A 60 28.19 41.92 10.38
C PRO A 60 27.63 41.63 8.96
N ARG A 61 26.29 41.52 8.87
CA ARG A 61 25.46 41.39 7.66
C ARG A 61 25.79 42.40 6.55
N ALA A 62 25.86 41.93 5.30
CA ALA A 62 25.62 42.73 4.11
C ALA A 62 24.69 41.99 3.14
N THR A 63 23.57 42.63 2.82
CA THR A 63 22.57 42.25 1.83
C THR A 63 23.12 42.47 0.42
N ALA A 64 23.13 41.44 -0.43
CA ALA A 64 23.44 41.57 -1.85
C ALA A 64 22.22 41.27 -2.70
N THR A 65 21.67 42.34 -3.29
CA THR A 65 20.62 42.36 -4.30
C THR A 65 21.20 41.91 -5.64
N LEU A 66 20.67 40.83 -6.23
CA LEU A 66 21.05 40.38 -7.57
C LEU A 66 20.22 41.13 -8.63
N ALA A 67 20.86 42.06 -9.33
CA ALA A 67 20.31 42.71 -10.51
C ALA A 67 20.43 41.79 -11.74
N ARG A 68 19.33 41.66 -12.48
CA ARG A 68 19.28 41.01 -13.80
C ARG A 68 20.06 41.84 -14.81
N GLN A 69 20.89 41.18 -15.60
CA GLN A 69 21.62 41.78 -16.71
C GLN A 69 21.04 41.25 -18.02
N ASP A 70 20.41 42.14 -18.78
CA ASP A 70 19.89 41.89 -20.12
C ASP A 70 21.04 41.73 -21.13
N CYS A 71 20.99 40.67 -21.92
CA CYS A 71 21.82 40.51 -23.11
C CYS A 71 20.90 40.48 -24.35
N SER A 72 20.66 41.66 -24.91
CA SER A 72 20.15 41.86 -26.25
C SER A 72 21.30 41.79 -27.26
N ASN A 73 21.28 40.79 -28.15
CA ASN A 73 21.91 40.90 -29.46
C ASN A 73 21.11 40.08 -30.47
N GLY A 74 20.54 40.78 -31.45
CA GLY A 74 19.73 40.22 -32.50
C GLY A 74 20.54 39.57 -33.62
N CYS A 75 19.96 38.53 -34.20
CA CYS A 75 20.20 38.11 -35.57
C CYS A 75 18.87 37.60 -36.14
N SER A 76 18.29 38.39 -37.04
CA SER A 76 17.05 38.12 -37.75
C SER A 76 17.33 37.40 -39.07
N ALA A 77 16.66 36.25 -39.29
CA ALA A 77 16.34 35.72 -40.61
C ALA A 77 15.03 34.92 -40.53
N PRO A 78 14.06 35.13 -41.45
CA PRO A 78 12.73 34.54 -41.34
C PRO A 78 12.68 33.19 -42.08
N PHE A 79 12.31 32.13 -41.36
CA PHE A 79 11.72 30.95 -41.99
C PHE A 79 10.28 30.87 -41.52
N ALA A 80 9.37 31.37 -42.36
CA ALA A 80 7.96 31.11 -42.27
C ALA A 80 7.72 29.63 -42.61
N GLY A 81 7.48 28.84 -41.59
CA GLY A 81 6.78 27.57 -41.68
C GLY A 81 5.69 27.62 -40.63
N GLU A 82 4.44 27.76 -41.06
CA GLU A 82 3.26 27.57 -40.23
C GLU A 82 3.27 26.14 -39.70
N ARG A 83 3.90 25.94 -38.54
CA ARG A 83 3.48 24.88 -37.62
C ARG A 83 2.33 25.46 -36.85
N GLY A 84 1.11 25.02 -37.18
CA GLY A 84 -0.02 25.17 -36.27
C GLY A 84 0.46 24.67 -34.91
N SER A 85 0.38 25.54 -33.90
CA SER A 85 0.61 25.14 -32.52
C SER A 85 -0.52 24.17 -32.18
N GLU A 86 -0.28 22.87 -32.35
CA GLU A 86 -1.14 21.85 -31.75
C GLU A 86 -1.21 22.17 -30.26
N GLU A 87 -2.44 22.46 -29.81
CA GLU A 87 -2.72 22.81 -28.43
C GLU A 87 -2.36 21.59 -27.56
N VAL A 88 -1.28 21.69 -26.81
CA VAL A 88 -0.82 20.59 -25.93
C VAL A 88 -1.88 20.40 -24.85
N ALA A 89 -2.59 19.27 -24.87
CA ALA A 89 -3.67 19.02 -23.92
C ALA A 89 -3.10 18.85 -22.50
N GLU A 90 -3.38 19.82 -21.63
CA GLU A 90 -2.92 19.82 -20.23
C GLU A 90 -3.50 18.67 -19.40
N THR A 91 -4.69 18.18 -19.78
CA THR A 91 -5.35 16.99 -19.19
C THR A 91 -6.22 16.29 -20.22
N PHE A 92 -6.40 14.98 -20.08
CA PHE A 92 -7.48 14.26 -20.74
C PHE A 92 -8.83 14.62 -20.12
N ARG A 93 -9.91 14.43 -20.88
CA ARG A 93 -11.29 14.72 -20.44
C ARG A 93 -12.17 13.48 -20.58
N ALA A 94 -13.00 13.21 -19.58
CA ALA A 94 -13.93 12.09 -19.57
C ALA A 94 -15.00 12.19 -20.67
N LYS A 95 -15.33 13.41 -21.14
CA LYS A 95 -16.24 13.61 -22.28
C LYS A 95 -15.69 13.05 -23.60
N ASP A 96 -14.37 12.90 -23.71
CA ASP A 96 -13.68 12.43 -24.92
C ASP A 96 -13.35 10.93 -24.86
N LEU A 97 -13.95 10.21 -23.91
CA LEU A 97 -13.73 8.79 -23.66
C LEU A 97 -14.13 7.93 -24.87
N ILE A 98 -13.19 7.10 -25.32
CA ILE A 98 -13.43 6.13 -26.39
C ILE A 98 -13.66 4.76 -25.75
N ILE A 99 -14.86 4.21 -25.91
CA ILE A 99 -15.25 2.93 -25.34
C ILE A 99 -15.21 1.87 -26.44
N THR A 100 -14.42 0.82 -26.22
CA THR A 100 -14.35 -0.38 -27.06
C THR A 100 -14.76 -1.59 -26.21
N PRO A 101 -16.02 -2.04 -26.29
CA PRO A 101 -16.49 -3.17 -25.51
C PRO A 101 -15.79 -4.48 -25.88
N ALA A 102 -15.56 -5.35 -24.90
CA ALA A 102 -15.15 -6.72 -25.14
C ALA A 102 -16.25 -7.49 -25.87
N THR A 103 -15.87 -8.29 -26.88
CA THR A 103 -16.81 -9.13 -27.64
C THR A 103 -17.13 -10.45 -26.93
N VAL A 104 -16.27 -10.86 -25.99
CA VAL A 104 -16.45 -12.04 -25.14
C VAL A 104 -16.28 -11.61 -23.69
N LEU A 105 -17.31 -11.82 -22.88
CA LEU A 105 -17.30 -11.49 -21.45
C LEU A 105 -16.91 -12.74 -20.64
N LYS A 106 -16.10 -12.55 -19.61
CA LYS A 106 -15.72 -13.62 -18.69
C LYS A 106 -16.85 -13.92 -17.71
N GLU A 107 -16.87 -15.16 -17.26
CA GLU A 107 -17.70 -15.61 -16.13
C GLU A 107 -17.23 -14.92 -14.84
N LYS A 108 -18.19 -14.51 -14.00
CA LYS A 108 -17.88 -13.82 -12.74
C LYS A 108 -17.56 -14.89 -11.70
N PRO A 109 -16.46 -14.75 -10.95
CA PRO A 109 -16.10 -15.73 -9.93
C PRO A 109 -17.11 -15.74 -8.78
N ASP A 110 -17.17 -16.85 -8.06
CA ASP A 110 -17.89 -16.95 -6.79
C ASP A 110 -17.26 -16.00 -5.75
N PRO A 111 -18.03 -15.03 -5.19
CA PRO A 111 -17.55 -14.10 -4.17
C PRO A 111 -16.87 -14.76 -2.96
N ASP A 112 -17.27 -15.97 -2.58
CA ASP A 112 -16.76 -16.68 -1.40
C ASP A 112 -15.36 -17.29 -1.63
N SER A 113 -14.91 -17.38 -2.88
CA SER A 113 -13.63 -17.98 -3.29
C SER A 113 -12.57 -16.95 -3.73
N LEU A 114 -12.88 -15.66 -3.61
CA LEU A 114 -12.06 -14.58 -4.16
C LEU A 114 -10.71 -14.46 -3.45
N VAL A 115 -9.63 -14.59 -4.24
CA VAL A 115 -8.26 -14.25 -3.81
C VAL A 115 -7.94 -12.82 -4.25
N PHE A 116 -7.42 -12.01 -3.31
CA PHE A 116 -7.11 -10.61 -3.55
C PHE A 116 -6.19 -10.42 -4.76
N GLY A 117 -6.63 -9.66 -5.76
CA GLY A 117 -5.81 -9.25 -6.90
C GLY A 117 -5.49 -10.35 -7.91
N ALA A 118 -6.17 -11.50 -7.86
CA ALA A 118 -5.90 -12.64 -8.75
C ALA A 118 -6.82 -12.65 -10.00
N THR A 119 -8.04 -12.15 -9.87
CA THR A 119 -9.04 -12.09 -10.95
C THR A 119 -9.26 -10.65 -11.39
N PHE A 120 -9.43 -10.41 -12.69
CA PHE A 120 -9.62 -9.07 -13.26
C PHE A 120 -10.89 -9.00 -14.11
N THR A 121 -11.51 -7.82 -14.21
CA THR A 121 -12.76 -7.59 -14.96
C THR A 121 -12.54 -7.54 -16.48
N ASP A 122 -13.63 -7.43 -17.24
CA ASP A 122 -13.62 -7.51 -18.70
C ASP A 122 -12.89 -6.33 -19.37
N HIS A 123 -12.88 -5.16 -18.74
CA HIS A 123 -12.31 -3.94 -19.31
C HIS A 123 -11.22 -3.31 -18.44
N MET A 124 -10.46 -2.40 -19.05
CA MET A 124 -9.51 -1.52 -18.36
C MET A 124 -9.56 -0.12 -18.97
N LEU A 125 -9.22 0.90 -18.16
CA LEU A 125 -8.99 2.26 -18.64
C LEU A 125 -7.50 2.42 -19.02
N THR A 126 -7.20 3.09 -20.12
CA THR A 126 -5.84 3.50 -20.50
C THR A 126 -5.84 4.92 -21.05
N VAL A 127 -4.86 5.73 -20.66
CA VAL A 127 -4.62 7.08 -21.17
C VAL A 127 -3.13 7.28 -21.39
N GLU A 128 -2.75 7.53 -22.64
CA GLU A 128 -1.35 7.82 -23.00
C GLU A 128 -1.03 9.29 -22.82
N TRP A 129 0.23 9.57 -22.53
CA TRP A 129 0.76 10.93 -22.48
C TRP A 129 2.13 11.01 -23.16
N SER A 130 2.36 12.11 -23.88
CA SER A 130 3.69 12.48 -24.35
C SER A 130 4.00 13.95 -24.07
N SER A 131 5.27 14.28 -23.89
CA SER A 131 5.70 15.67 -23.76
C SER A 131 5.45 16.53 -25.02
N ALA A 132 5.24 15.90 -26.17
CA ALA A 132 5.04 16.58 -27.45
C ALA A 132 3.56 16.93 -27.69
N SER A 133 2.64 16.01 -27.37
CA SER A 133 1.19 16.15 -27.62
C SER A 133 0.35 16.40 -26.36
N GLY A 134 0.92 16.18 -25.18
CA GLY A 134 0.17 16.21 -23.92
C GLY A 134 -0.57 14.89 -23.70
N TRP A 135 -1.75 14.98 -23.10
CA TRP A 135 -2.60 13.82 -22.86
C TRP A 135 -3.42 13.45 -24.09
N GLU A 136 -3.40 12.16 -24.44
CA GLU A 136 -4.27 11.60 -25.46
C GLU A 136 -5.68 11.35 -24.90
N LYS A 137 -6.63 11.01 -25.79
CA LYS A 137 -7.99 10.64 -25.38
C LYS A 137 -7.96 9.42 -24.45
N PRO A 138 -8.82 9.37 -23.42
CA PRO A 138 -8.90 8.21 -22.56
C PRO A 138 -9.66 7.08 -23.25
N HIS A 139 -9.21 5.84 -23.07
CA HIS A 139 -9.81 4.64 -23.67
C HIS A 139 -10.27 3.66 -22.61
N ILE A 140 -11.53 3.23 -22.67
CA ILE A 140 -11.98 1.99 -22.01
C ILE A 140 -11.99 0.90 -23.05
N LYS A 141 -11.21 -0.16 -22.83
CA LYS A 141 -11.01 -1.24 -23.80
C LYS A 141 -10.93 -2.60 -23.10
N PRO A 142 -10.97 -3.73 -23.84
CA PRO A 142 -10.87 -5.04 -23.21
C PRO A 142 -9.56 -5.18 -22.43
N PHE A 143 -9.63 -5.84 -21.27
CA PHE A 143 -8.46 -6.11 -20.44
C PHE A 143 -7.39 -6.88 -21.22
N GLY A 144 -6.14 -6.44 -21.16
CA GLY A 144 -5.05 -7.09 -21.87
C GLY A 144 -3.67 -6.60 -21.45
N ASN A 145 -2.65 -7.26 -22.00
CA ASN A 145 -1.25 -6.95 -21.72
C ASN A 145 -0.86 -5.55 -22.24
N LEU A 146 0.07 -4.90 -21.55
CA LEU A 146 0.60 -3.60 -21.94
C LEU A 146 1.78 -3.76 -22.92
N PRO A 147 1.75 -3.17 -24.12
CA PRO A 147 2.89 -3.16 -25.03
C PRO A 147 3.91 -2.11 -24.60
N ILE A 148 4.87 -2.49 -23.73
CA ILE A 148 5.87 -1.59 -23.16
C ILE A 148 7.22 -1.77 -23.87
N HIS A 149 7.86 -0.66 -24.25
CA HIS A 149 9.22 -0.69 -24.79
C HIS A 149 10.20 -1.25 -23.73
N PRO A 150 11.14 -2.16 -24.07
CA PRO A 150 12.01 -2.78 -23.06
C PRO A 150 12.88 -1.82 -22.25
N ALA A 151 13.20 -0.64 -22.82
CA ALA A 151 13.93 0.42 -22.12
C ALA A 151 13.04 1.37 -21.29
N ALA A 152 11.74 1.08 -21.13
CA ALA A 152 10.80 1.94 -20.42
C ALA A 152 11.26 2.22 -18.98
N SER A 153 11.31 3.49 -18.58
CA SER A 153 11.80 3.92 -17.26
C SER A 153 11.14 3.23 -16.06
N VAL A 154 9.90 2.77 -16.19
CA VAL A 154 9.23 1.95 -15.16
C VAL A 154 10.00 0.66 -14.84
N LEU A 155 10.56 -0.01 -15.86
CA LEU A 155 11.24 -1.29 -15.73
C LEU A 155 12.66 -1.16 -15.14
N HIS A 156 13.25 0.04 -15.22
CA HIS A 156 14.66 0.27 -14.86
C HIS A 156 14.83 1.15 -13.62
N TYR A 157 13.97 2.15 -13.45
CA TYR A 157 14.12 3.19 -12.42
C TYR A 157 12.87 3.39 -11.56
N ALA A 158 11.90 2.46 -11.64
CA ALA A 158 10.66 2.50 -10.88
C ALA A 158 9.94 3.87 -10.96
N VAL A 159 9.92 4.45 -12.16
CA VAL A 159 9.11 5.65 -12.44
C VAL A 159 7.65 5.23 -12.52
N GLU A 160 7.07 4.96 -11.36
CA GLU A 160 5.72 4.43 -11.20
C GLU A 160 5.10 4.76 -9.84
N LEU A 161 3.78 4.85 -9.86
CA LEU A 161 2.92 4.98 -8.68
C LEU A 161 1.61 4.24 -8.92
N PHE A 162 0.87 3.99 -7.85
CA PHE A 162 -0.44 3.39 -7.91
C PHE A 162 -1.37 3.91 -6.83
N GLU A 163 -2.66 3.64 -6.99
CA GLU A 163 -3.69 3.87 -5.99
C GLU A 163 -4.46 2.59 -5.65
N GLY A 164 -5.23 2.67 -4.57
CA GLY A 164 -6.02 1.55 -4.07
C GLY A 164 -7.28 1.99 -3.35
N LEU A 165 -8.40 1.87 -4.04
CA LEU A 165 -9.74 2.17 -3.55
C LEU A 165 -10.72 1.04 -3.92
N LYS A 166 -11.96 1.13 -3.44
CA LYS A 166 -12.97 0.08 -3.61
C LYS A 166 -14.31 0.65 -4.02
N ALA A 167 -15.04 -0.11 -4.83
CA ALA A 167 -16.46 0.04 -5.06
C ALA A 167 -17.24 -1.07 -4.32
N PHE A 168 -18.37 -0.71 -3.72
CA PHE A 168 -19.19 -1.56 -2.87
C PHE A 168 -20.62 -1.58 -3.40
N ARG A 169 -21.22 -2.76 -3.55
CA ARG A 169 -22.64 -2.90 -3.86
C ARG A 169 -23.43 -2.89 -2.56
N GLY A 170 -24.17 -1.81 -2.33
CA GLY A 170 -24.89 -1.57 -1.09
C GLY A 170 -26.07 -2.51 -0.87
N VAL A 171 -26.64 -2.45 0.33
CA VAL A 171 -27.85 -3.21 0.71
C VAL A 171 -29.08 -2.84 -0.12
N ASP A 172 -29.05 -1.66 -0.74
CA ASP A 172 -30.03 -1.13 -1.68
C ASP A 172 -29.66 -1.40 -3.16
N ASN A 173 -28.68 -2.27 -3.39
CA ASN A 173 -28.12 -2.64 -4.69
C ASN A 173 -27.45 -1.48 -5.46
N LYS A 174 -27.29 -0.29 -4.86
CA LYS A 174 -26.53 0.81 -5.45
C LYS A 174 -25.04 0.63 -5.25
N ILE A 175 -24.25 0.94 -6.27
CA ILE A 175 -22.78 0.87 -6.19
C ILE A 175 -22.22 2.19 -5.66
N ARG A 176 -21.30 2.13 -4.69
CA ARG A 176 -20.69 3.29 -4.05
C ARG A 176 -19.17 3.20 -4.04
N LEU A 177 -18.50 4.33 -4.23
CA LEU A 177 -17.08 4.48 -3.94
C LEU A 177 -16.92 5.15 -2.57
N PHE A 178 -15.89 4.77 -1.82
CA PHE A 178 -15.59 5.34 -0.51
C PHE A 178 -14.42 6.33 -0.60
N ARG A 179 -14.70 7.61 -0.29
CA ARG A 179 -13.77 8.76 -0.29
C ARG A 179 -12.79 8.76 -1.47
N PRO A 180 -13.28 8.66 -2.73
CA PRO A 180 -12.41 8.51 -3.90
C PRO A 180 -11.57 9.78 -4.17
N ASP A 181 -12.07 10.96 -3.79
CA ASP A 181 -11.40 12.26 -3.86
C ASP A 181 -10.05 12.25 -3.14
N LEU A 182 -9.98 11.69 -1.92
CA LEU A 182 -8.73 11.58 -1.16
C LEU A 182 -7.69 10.68 -1.85
N ASN A 183 -8.15 9.68 -2.61
CA ASN A 183 -7.26 8.83 -3.41
C ASN A 183 -6.74 9.60 -4.63
N MET A 184 -7.58 10.40 -5.30
CA MET A 184 -7.13 11.26 -6.41
C MET A 184 -6.10 12.30 -5.93
N ASP A 185 -6.32 12.90 -4.76
CA ASP A 185 -5.38 13.84 -4.14
C ASP A 185 -4.02 13.19 -3.84
N ARG A 186 -4.01 11.96 -3.30
CA ARG A 186 -2.77 11.23 -3.02
C ARG A 186 -2.09 10.76 -4.31
N MET A 187 -2.85 10.39 -5.35
CA MET A 187 -2.30 10.05 -6.66
C MET A 187 -1.61 11.25 -7.30
N CYS A 188 -2.23 12.43 -7.28
CA CYS A 188 -1.62 13.67 -7.81
C CYS A 188 -0.35 14.05 -7.04
N ARG A 189 -0.35 13.99 -5.70
CA ARG A 189 0.87 14.24 -4.90
C ARG A 189 2.00 13.26 -5.27
N SER A 190 1.66 11.99 -5.45
CA SER A 190 2.63 10.97 -5.88
C SER A 190 3.12 11.23 -7.31
N ALA A 191 2.26 11.74 -8.22
CA ALA A 191 2.62 12.08 -9.59
C ALA A 191 3.64 13.24 -9.64
N VAL A 192 3.42 14.28 -8.84
CA VAL A 192 4.40 15.37 -8.65
C VAL A 192 5.73 14.81 -8.17
N ARG A 193 5.72 13.96 -7.13
CA ARG A 193 6.95 13.41 -6.53
C ARG A 193 7.73 12.49 -7.48
N THR A 194 7.03 11.76 -8.34
CA THR A 194 7.61 10.89 -9.38
C THR A 194 8.00 11.64 -10.65
N THR A 195 7.69 12.93 -10.76
CA THR A 195 7.86 13.76 -11.98
C THR A 195 7.01 13.31 -13.17
N LEU A 196 6.01 12.47 -12.94
CA LEU A 196 5.00 12.09 -13.93
C LEU A 196 4.09 13.29 -14.25
N PRO A 197 3.43 13.29 -15.43
CA PRO A 197 2.61 14.42 -15.85
C PRO A 197 1.37 14.57 -14.95
N MET A 198 1.00 15.82 -14.66
CA MET A 198 -0.21 16.13 -13.90
C MET A 198 -1.46 15.85 -14.73
N PHE A 199 -2.56 15.59 -14.05
CA PHE A 199 -3.88 15.39 -14.65
C PHE A 199 -4.95 16.01 -13.74
N ASP A 200 -6.13 16.26 -14.31
CA ASP A 200 -7.31 16.69 -13.56
C ASP A 200 -7.93 15.52 -12.79
N LYS A 201 -8.00 15.67 -11.47
CA LYS A 201 -8.51 14.65 -10.53
C LYS A 201 -9.96 14.27 -10.82
N GLU A 202 -10.79 15.25 -11.18
CA GLU A 202 -12.21 15.01 -11.44
C GLU A 202 -12.40 14.26 -12.75
N GLU A 203 -11.59 14.56 -13.76
CA GLU A 203 -11.64 13.86 -15.05
C GLU A 203 -11.22 12.39 -14.91
N LEU A 204 -10.18 12.09 -14.14
CA LEU A 204 -9.81 10.71 -13.84
C LEU A 204 -10.92 9.98 -13.08
N LEU A 205 -11.50 10.63 -12.05
CA LEU A 205 -12.59 10.03 -11.28
C LEU A 205 -13.80 9.74 -12.18
N LYS A 206 -14.20 10.67 -13.05
CA LYS A 206 -15.27 10.46 -14.04
C LYS A 206 -14.97 9.28 -14.96
N CYS A 207 -13.73 9.14 -15.44
CA CYS A 207 -13.33 7.99 -16.25
C CYS A 207 -13.41 6.65 -15.47
N ILE A 208 -13.01 6.65 -14.19
CA ILE A 208 -13.13 5.47 -13.31
C ILE A 208 -14.61 5.11 -13.10
N LEU A 209 -15.49 6.09 -12.89
CA LEU A 209 -16.93 5.86 -12.76
C LEU A 209 -17.51 5.25 -14.05
N GLN A 210 -17.11 5.74 -15.23
CA GLN A 210 -17.53 5.14 -16.50
C GLN A 210 -17.03 3.69 -16.67
N LEU A 211 -15.79 3.39 -16.26
CA LEU A 211 -15.28 2.01 -16.25
C LEU A 211 -16.08 1.10 -15.31
N LEU A 212 -16.39 1.59 -14.10
CA LEU A 212 -17.22 0.86 -13.14
C LEU A 212 -18.64 0.64 -13.64
N GLN A 213 -19.21 1.59 -14.38
CA GLN A 213 -20.56 1.45 -14.96
C GLN A 213 -20.62 0.35 -16.00
N ILE A 214 -19.58 0.23 -16.84
CA ILE A 214 -19.46 -0.84 -17.83
C ILE A 214 -19.27 -2.20 -17.15
N ASP A 215 -18.40 -2.27 -16.14
CA ASP A 215 -18.08 -3.51 -15.43
C ASP A 215 -18.87 -3.68 -14.12
N GLN A 216 -20.04 -3.04 -13.97
CA GLN A 216 -20.78 -2.97 -12.70
C GLN A 216 -21.19 -4.35 -12.14
N GLU A 217 -21.41 -5.32 -13.03
CA GLU A 217 -21.75 -6.70 -12.66
C GLU A 217 -20.57 -7.47 -12.05
N TRP A 218 -19.35 -6.93 -12.15
CA TRP A 218 -18.20 -7.44 -11.41
C TRP A 218 -18.15 -6.95 -9.97
N VAL A 219 -18.94 -5.93 -9.59
CA VAL A 219 -19.07 -5.54 -8.19
C VAL A 219 -19.84 -6.64 -7.47
N PRO A 220 -19.19 -7.41 -6.57
CA PRO A 220 -19.77 -8.65 -6.05
C PRO A 220 -21.15 -8.44 -5.44
N TYR A 221 -22.05 -9.39 -5.68
CA TYR A 221 -23.34 -9.49 -5.01
C TYR A 221 -23.18 -10.05 -3.59
N SER A 222 -22.42 -9.34 -2.76
CA SER A 222 -22.11 -9.72 -1.39
C SER A 222 -21.81 -8.49 -0.55
N THR A 223 -22.23 -8.53 0.73
CA THR A 223 -21.93 -7.48 1.72
C THR A 223 -20.64 -7.72 2.48
N SER A 224 -19.87 -8.75 2.10
CA SER A 224 -18.53 -9.05 2.62
C SER A 224 -17.43 -8.92 1.57
N ALA A 225 -17.79 -8.70 0.30
CA ALA A 225 -16.88 -8.56 -0.83
C ALA A 225 -17.05 -7.19 -1.52
N SER A 226 -16.05 -6.80 -2.32
CA SER A 226 -16.00 -5.50 -2.99
C SER A 226 -15.27 -5.59 -4.32
N LEU A 227 -15.36 -4.55 -5.16
CA LEU A 227 -14.53 -4.43 -6.35
C LEU A 227 -13.36 -3.51 -6.06
N TYR A 228 -12.16 -4.05 -6.06
CA TYR A 228 -10.94 -3.27 -5.88
C TYR A 228 -10.57 -2.55 -7.18
N ILE A 229 -10.24 -1.27 -7.06
CA ILE A 229 -9.90 -0.37 -8.16
C ILE A 229 -8.41 -0.04 -8.03
N ARG A 230 -7.64 -0.30 -9.08
CA ARG A 230 -6.18 -0.10 -9.12
C ARG A 230 -5.78 0.88 -10.22
N PRO A 231 -5.89 2.20 -9.97
CA PRO A 231 -5.23 3.19 -10.81
C PRO A 231 -3.72 3.01 -10.71
N THR A 232 -3.03 3.05 -11.83
CA THR A 232 -1.58 2.84 -11.94
C THR A 232 -1.04 3.81 -12.97
N PHE A 233 0.13 4.38 -12.70
CA PHE A 233 0.70 5.42 -13.55
C PHE A 233 2.20 5.22 -13.67
N ILE A 234 2.66 5.02 -14.91
CA ILE A 234 4.02 4.57 -15.21
C ILE A 234 4.69 5.47 -16.25
N GLY A 235 6.00 5.67 -16.12
CA GLY A 235 6.84 6.30 -17.13
C GLY A 235 7.24 5.29 -18.21
N THR A 236 6.93 5.59 -19.46
CA THR A 236 7.18 4.73 -20.64
C THR A 236 8.29 5.29 -21.55
N GLU A 237 9.20 6.09 -20.97
CA GLU A 237 10.35 6.68 -21.66
C GLU A 237 11.22 5.60 -22.35
N PRO A 238 11.39 5.62 -23.69
CA PRO A 238 12.11 4.58 -24.41
C PRO A 238 13.62 4.82 -24.44
N SER A 239 14.20 5.31 -23.34
CA SER A 239 15.64 5.56 -23.22
C SER A 239 16.14 5.28 -21.80
N LEU A 240 17.40 4.85 -21.69
CA LEU A 240 18.05 4.50 -20.42
C LEU A 240 18.63 5.72 -19.67
N GLY A 241 18.35 6.94 -20.12
CA GLY A 241 18.76 8.12 -19.37
C GLY A 241 17.90 8.26 -18.11
N VAL A 242 18.52 8.46 -16.95
CA VAL A 242 17.79 8.79 -15.71
C VAL A 242 17.36 10.26 -15.78
N LYS A 243 16.12 10.49 -16.20
CA LYS A 243 15.53 11.82 -16.43
C LYS A 243 14.01 11.79 -16.23
N LYS A 244 13.39 12.97 -16.16
CA LYS A 244 11.93 13.10 -16.23
C LYS A 244 11.41 12.40 -17.49
N PRO A 245 10.38 11.54 -17.41
CA PRO A 245 9.88 10.81 -18.58
C PRO A 245 9.23 11.78 -19.58
N SER A 246 9.49 11.56 -20.88
CA SER A 246 8.82 12.27 -21.98
C SER A 246 7.61 11.50 -22.53
N LYS A 247 7.38 10.28 -22.03
CA LYS A 247 6.20 9.44 -22.30
C LYS A 247 5.72 8.76 -21.02
N ALA A 248 4.42 8.65 -20.85
CA ALA A 248 3.82 7.99 -19.71
C ALA A 248 2.51 7.28 -20.10
N LEU A 249 2.07 6.36 -19.25
CA LEU A 249 0.80 5.65 -19.39
C LEU A 249 0.10 5.62 -18.03
N LEU A 250 -1.12 6.15 -17.97
CA LEU A 250 -2.04 5.96 -16.85
C LEU A 250 -3.03 4.87 -17.23
N PHE A 251 -3.25 3.90 -16.35
CA PHE A 251 -4.26 2.87 -16.56
C PHE A 251 -4.99 2.49 -15.28
N VAL A 252 -6.19 1.93 -15.39
CA VAL A 252 -6.98 1.44 -14.26
C VAL A 252 -7.45 0.03 -14.56
N ILE A 253 -7.19 -0.88 -13.62
CA ILE A 253 -7.70 -2.26 -13.65
C ILE A 253 -8.60 -2.48 -12.44
N LEU A 254 -9.58 -3.36 -12.60
CA LEU A 254 -10.54 -3.71 -11.57
C LEU A 254 -10.40 -5.19 -11.21
N SER A 255 -10.55 -5.53 -9.94
CA SER A 255 -10.39 -6.90 -9.42
C SER A 255 -11.41 -7.16 -8.32
N PRO A 256 -12.32 -8.13 -8.45
CA PRO A 256 -13.22 -8.49 -7.35
C PRO A 256 -12.40 -9.08 -6.21
N VAL A 257 -12.68 -8.64 -4.98
CA VAL A 257 -11.97 -9.09 -3.78
C VAL A 257 -12.95 -9.49 -2.69
N GLY A 258 -12.70 -10.65 -2.09
CA GLY A 258 -13.48 -11.19 -0.98
C GLY A 258 -13.15 -10.51 0.34
N PRO A 259 -13.75 -10.99 1.45
CA PRO A 259 -13.39 -10.55 2.78
C PRO A 259 -11.93 -10.92 3.06
N TYR A 260 -11.22 -10.05 3.77
CA TYR A 260 -9.87 -10.37 4.24
C TYR A 260 -9.88 -11.49 5.29
N PHE A 261 -11.00 -11.66 6.00
CA PHE A 261 -11.22 -12.71 7.00
C PHE A 261 -12.33 -13.66 6.54
N SER A 262 -11.97 -14.87 6.12
CA SER A 262 -12.89 -15.85 5.53
C SER A 262 -13.91 -16.45 6.51
N SER A 263 -13.66 -16.38 7.82
CA SER A 263 -14.52 -16.98 8.85
C SER A 263 -15.61 -16.04 9.38
N GLY A 264 -15.72 -14.80 8.89
CA GLY A 264 -16.63 -13.78 9.42
C GLY A 264 -16.26 -13.23 10.80
N SER A 265 -15.15 -13.71 11.38
CA SER A 265 -14.54 -13.20 12.61
C SER A 265 -13.11 -12.74 12.31
N PHE A 266 -12.61 -11.77 13.07
CA PHE A 266 -11.23 -11.31 12.90
C PHE A 266 -10.26 -12.49 13.01
N THR A 267 -9.36 -12.61 12.05
CA THR A 267 -8.16 -13.46 12.16
C THR A 267 -7.00 -12.53 12.47
N PRO A 268 -6.50 -12.48 13.72
CA PRO A 268 -5.42 -11.58 14.05
C PRO A 268 -4.13 -11.99 13.35
N VAL A 269 -3.21 -11.03 13.17
CA VAL A 269 -1.88 -11.28 12.62
C VAL A 269 -0.80 -11.19 13.70
N SER A 270 0.20 -12.04 13.58
CA SER A 270 1.49 -11.92 14.25
C SER A 270 2.45 -11.10 13.39
N LEU A 271 3.18 -10.19 14.01
CA LEU A 271 4.08 -9.26 13.34
C LEU A 271 5.54 -9.58 13.62
N TRP A 272 6.38 -9.41 12.61
CA TRP A 272 7.83 -9.53 12.76
C TRP A 272 8.48 -8.15 12.84
N ALA A 273 9.13 -7.85 13.96
CA ALA A 273 9.75 -6.55 14.22
C ALA A 273 11.27 -6.68 14.22
N ASN A 274 11.92 -6.29 13.10
CA ASN A 274 13.37 -6.31 12.97
C ASN A 274 13.92 -4.94 12.54
N PRO A 275 14.65 -4.22 13.41
CA PRO A 275 15.11 -2.87 13.11
C PRO A 275 16.19 -2.79 12.04
N LYS A 276 16.72 -3.94 11.57
CA LYS A 276 17.62 -4.02 10.41
C LYS A 276 16.96 -3.48 9.14
N TYR A 277 15.65 -3.62 9.00
CA TYR A 277 14.90 -3.20 7.82
C TYR A 277 14.15 -1.91 8.09
N ILE A 278 14.35 -0.92 7.22
CA ILE A 278 13.69 0.38 7.29
C ILE A 278 12.80 0.53 6.05
N ARG A 279 11.49 0.73 6.26
CA ARG A 279 10.52 0.92 5.18
C ARG A 279 10.73 2.24 4.43
N ALA A 280 10.94 3.30 5.19
CA ALA A 280 11.03 4.67 4.72
C ALA A 280 11.87 5.51 5.69
N TRP A 281 12.40 6.63 5.21
CA TRP A 281 13.21 7.55 5.99
C TRP A 281 12.85 9.01 5.69
N LYS A 282 13.16 9.91 6.63
CA LYS A 282 12.91 11.36 6.46
C LYS A 282 13.65 11.88 5.23
N GLY A 283 12.93 12.62 4.38
CA GLY A 283 13.42 13.06 3.07
C GLY A 283 13.25 12.01 1.95
N GLY A 284 12.85 10.79 2.27
CA GLY A 284 12.51 9.73 1.32
C GLY A 284 11.13 9.92 0.68
N THR A 285 10.51 8.83 0.24
CA THR A 285 9.24 8.81 -0.51
C THR A 285 8.14 7.99 0.18
N GLY A 286 8.30 7.68 1.47
CA GLY A 286 7.41 6.78 2.21
C GLY A 286 5.97 7.28 2.36
N ASP A 287 5.77 8.59 2.27
CA ASP A 287 4.48 9.29 2.29
C ASP A 287 3.77 9.33 0.92
N CYS A 288 4.40 8.80 -0.13
CA CYS A 288 3.84 8.68 -1.47
C CYS A 288 3.63 7.20 -1.83
N LYS A 289 2.64 6.92 -2.68
CA LYS A 289 2.29 5.54 -3.08
C LYS A 289 3.07 5.10 -4.33
N MET A 290 4.39 5.24 -4.26
CA MET A 290 5.34 4.93 -5.33
C MET A 290 5.76 3.46 -5.28
N GLY A 291 5.91 2.81 -6.44
CA GLY A 291 6.24 1.38 -6.54
C GLY A 291 7.56 1.02 -5.85
N GLY A 292 8.56 1.90 -5.93
CA GLY A 292 9.88 1.70 -5.29
C GLY A 292 9.84 1.48 -3.78
N ASN A 293 8.81 1.97 -3.08
CA ASN A 293 8.66 1.76 -1.63
C ASN A 293 8.30 0.31 -1.26
N TYR A 294 7.79 -0.48 -2.22
CA TYR A 294 7.25 -1.82 -1.99
C TYR A 294 8.19 -2.92 -2.47
N GLY A 295 8.96 -2.70 -3.54
CA GLY A 295 9.95 -3.69 -4.00
C GLY A 295 10.97 -4.05 -2.91
N ALA A 296 11.46 -3.03 -2.19
CA ALA A 296 12.43 -3.21 -1.10
C ALA A 296 11.86 -3.91 0.14
N SER A 297 10.52 -4.00 0.28
CA SER A 297 9.90 -4.63 1.46
C SER A 297 9.82 -6.15 1.37
N LEU A 298 9.94 -6.73 0.18
CA LEU A 298 9.65 -8.14 -0.07
C LEU A 298 10.56 -9.08 0.73
N LEU A 299 11.86 -8.77 0.84
CA LEU A 299 12.80 -9.60 1.60
C LEU A 299 12.40 -9.68 3.08
N ALA A 300 12.07 -8.54 3.70
CA ALA A 300 11.63 -8.51 5.09
C ALA A 300 10.31 -9.26 5.29
N GLN A 301 9.40 -9.22 4.32
CA GLN A 301 8.16 -9.99 4.35
C GLN A 301 8.42 -11.51 4.24
N CYS A 302 9.36 -11.94 3.40
CA CYS A 302 9.78 -13.34 3.35
C CYS A 302 10.36 -13.80 4.68
N GLU A 303 11.28 -13.03 5.28
CA GLU A 303 11.85 -13.34 6.59
C GLU A 303 10.77 -13.36 7.69
N ALA A 304 9.77 -12.47 7.63
CA ALA A 304 8.63 -12.53 8.56
C ALA A 304 7.89 -13.86 8.47
N VAL A 305 7.59 -14.34 7.25
CA VAL A 305 6.91 -15.63 7.01
C VAL A 305 7.76 -16.80 7.49
N GLU A 306 9.08 -16.78 7.23
CA GLU A 306 10.03 -17.79 7.72
C GLU A 306 10.08 -17.85 9.26
N ASN A 307 9.80 -16.72 9.93
CA ASN A 307 9.70 -16.61 11.38
C ASN A 307 8.26 -16.77 11.89
N GLY A 308 7.34 -17.32 11.08
CA GLY A 308 5.96 -17.63 11.48
C GLY A 308 5.03 -16.43 11.65
N CYS A 309 5.44 -15.24 11.16
CA CYS A 309 4.66 -14.01 11.22
C CYS A 309 4.00 -13.72 9.86
N GLN A 310 2.82 -13.11 9.85
CA GLN A 310 2.09 -12.83 8.61
C GLN A 310 2.46 -11.47 8.01
N GLN A 311 2.93 -10.52 8.81
CA GLN A 311 3.29 -9.17 8.38
C GLN A 311 4.55 -8.66 9.09
N VAL A 312 5.17 -7.63 8.53
CA VAL A 312 6.28 -6.89 9.15
C VAL A 312 5.74 -5.75 10.01
N LEU A 313 6.27 -5.57 11.22
CA LEU A 313 6.14 -4.31 11.95
C LEU A 313 7.33 -3.42 11.62
N TRP A 314 7.08 -2.31 10.93
CA TRP A 314 8.15 -1.42 10.50
C TRP A 314 8.64 -0.56 11.65
N LEU A 315 9.92 -0.68 11.95
CA LEU A 315 10.60 0.12 12.98
C LEU A 315 11.45 1.22 12.32
N TYR A 316 11.56 2.36 13.00
CA TYR A 316 12.37 3.49 12.55
C TYR A 316 13.17 4.12 13.70
N GLY A 317 14.33 4.68 13.37
CA GLY A 317 15.13 5.44 14.33
C GLY A 317 15.89 4.56 15.33
N LYS A 318 16.64 5.22 16.22
CA LYS A 318 17.46 4.55 17.25
C LYS A 318 16.61 4.03 18.42
N ASP A 319 15.47 4.69 18.62
CA ASP A 319 14.43 4.43 19.60
C ASP A 319 13.40 3.38 19.14
N ASN A 320 13.57 2.81 17.93
CA ASN A 320 12.67 1.78 17.38
C ASN A 320 11.21 2.23 17.40
N GLN A 321 10.94 3.41 16.85
CA GLN A 321 9.59 3.91 16.63
C GLN A 321 8.81 2.94 15.77
N ILE A 322 7.61 2.59 16.22
CA ILE A 322 6.63 1.81 15.49
C ILE A 322 5.98 2.72 14.45
N THR A 323 5.99 2.31 13.18
CA THR A 323 5.53 3.14 12.06
C THR A 323 4.28 2.58 11.38
N GLU A 324 4.42 1.45 10.68
CA GLU A 324 3.35 0.82 9.90
C GLU A 324 3.35 -0.71 10.11
N VAL A 325 2.20 -1.33 9.87
CA VAL A 325 2.01 -2.79 9.88
C VAL A 325 1.94 -3.29 8.44
N GLY A 326 3.06 -3.77 7.91
CA GLY A 326 3.16 -4.20 6.51
C GLY A 326 2.87 -3.05 5.55
N THR A 327 1.69 -3.06 4.93
CA THR A 327 1.21 -1.99 4.03
C THR A 327 0.01 -1.22 4.59
N MET A 328 -0.15 -1.27 5.92
CA MET A 328 -1.25 -0.68 6.68
C MET A 328 -0.72 0.34 7.69
N ASN A 329 -1.50 1.40 7.94
CA ASN A 329 -1.20 2.32 9.04
C ASN A 329 -1.46 1.66 10.40
N LEU A 330 -0.63 1.96 11.39
CA LEU A 330 -0.76 1.42 12.75
C LEU A 330 -1.69 2.27 13.62
N PHE A 331 -2.52 1.62 14.44
CA PHE A 331 -3.21 2.19 15.59
C PHE A 331 -2.94 1.38 16.86
N LEU A 332 -2.78 2.08 17.99
CA LEU A 332 -2.68 1.54 19.33
C LEU A 332 -3.77 2.15 20.20
N TYR A 333 -4.62 1.31 20.78
CA TYR A 333 -5.64 1.71 21.76
C TYR A 333 -5.21 1.22 23.14
N TRP A 334 -5.02 2.16 24.06
CA TRP A 334 -4.34 1.90 25.33
C TRP A 334 -4.66 2.95 26.38
N ILE A 335 -4.16 2.73 27.60
CA ILE A 335 -4.02 3.76 28.62
C ILE A 335 -2.62 4.37 28.50
N ASN A 336 -2.52 5.65 28.16
CA ASN A 336 -1.24 6.33 27.96
C ASN A 336 -0.48 6.54 29.29
N GLU A 337 0.67 7.21 29.22
CA GLU A 337 1.55 7.44 30.38
C GLU A 337 0.91 8.34 31.44
N ASP A 338 -0.03 9.20 31.05
CA ASP A 338 -0.79 10.10 31.92
C ASP A 338 -2.02 9.41 32.56
N GLY A 339 -2.25 8.14 32.25
CA GLY A 339 -3.40 7.38 32.75
C GLY A 339 -4.70 7.61 31.97
N GLU A 340 -4.64 8.24 30.80
CA GLU A 340 -5.80 8.54 29.95
C GLU A 340 -6.04 7.43 28.93
N GLU A 341 -7.31 7.12 28.66
CA GLU A 341 -7.67 6.25 27.55
C GLU A 341 -7.46 6.96 26.20
N GLU A 342 -6.67 6.35 25.33
CA GLU A 342 -6.14 6.98 24.13
C GLU A 342 -6.13 6.03 22.93
N LEU A 343 -6.55 6.54 21.76
CA LEU A 343 -6.26 5.97 20.45
C LEU A 343 -5.10 6.74 19.82
N ALA A 344 -3.94 6.10 19.75
CA ALA A 344 -2.71 6.65 19.20
C ALA A 344 -2.39 6.10 17.82
N THR A 345 -1.82 6.93 16.95
CA THR A 345 -1.24 6.52 15.66
C THR A 345 -0.01 7.37 15.34
N PRO A 346 1.03 6.85 14.66
CA PRO A 346 2.19 7.64 14.28
C PRO A 346 1.83 8.87 13.43
N PRO A 347 2.48 10.03 13.63
CA PRO A 347 2.17 11.26 12.91
C PRO A 347 2.64 11.22 11.45
N LEU A 348 2.09 12.09 10.60
CA LEU A 348 2.47 12.22 9.19
C LEU A 348 3.74 13.09 9.02
N ASP A 349 4.88 12.58 9.50
CA ASP A 349 6.18 13.30 9.47
C ASP A 349 7.08 12.93 8.26
N GLY A 350 6.49 12.32 7.23
CA GLY A 350 7.11 11.98 5.94
C GLY A 350 7.51 10.51 5.78
N ILE A 351 7.52 9.70 6.84
CA ILE A 351 7.79 8.25 6.77
C ILE A 351 6.54 7.37 6.83
N ILE A 352 5.36 7.96 7.04
CA ILE A 352 4.07 7.28 7.12
C ILE A 352 3.25 7.60 5.87
N LEU A 353 2.70 6.59 5.22
CA LEU A 353 1.75 6.81 4.13
C LEU A 353 0.42 7.38 4.68
N PRO A 354 -0.09 8.52 4.17
CA PRO A 354 -1.38 9.07 4.61
C PRO A 354 -2.54 8.23 4.08
N GLY A 355 -2.91 7.17 4.81
CA GLY A 355 -4.00 6.27 4.46
C GLY A 355 -5.39 6.90 4.58
N VAL A 356 -6.29 6.57 3.66
CA VAL A 356 -7.68 7.05 3.68
C VAL A 356 -8.45 6.42 4.86
N THR A 357 -8.21 5.13 5.12
CA THR A 357 -8.79 4.44 6.28
C THR A 357 -8.27 5.03 7.59
N ARG A 358 -6.97 5.35 7.69
CA ARG A 358 -6.39 6.05 8.84
C ARG A 358 -7.10 7.37 9.11
N GLN A 359 -7.25 8.21 8.07
CA GLN A 359 -7.94 9.49 8.19
C GLN A 359 -9.38 9.32 8.66
N SER A 360 -10.09 8.33 8.10
CA SER A 360 -11.48 8.04 8.45
C SER A 360 -11.64 7.55 9.89
N ILE A 361 -10.68 6.76 10.40
CA ILE A 361 -10.66 6.30 11.80
C ILE A 361 -10.44 7.47 12.76
N LEU A 362 -9.49 8.36 12.46
CA LEU A 362 -9.25 9.55 13.28
C LEU A 362 -10.48 10.45 13.34
N GLU A 363 -11.12 10.71 12.21
CA GLU A 363 -12.35 11.52 12.14
C GLU A 363 -13.50 10.87 12.93
N LEU A 364 -13.73 9.56 12.80
CA LEU A 364 -14.74 8.85 13.59
C LEU A 364 -14.46 8.92 15.09
N ALA A 365 -13.22 8.65 15.50
CA ALA A 365 -12.83 8.64 16.91
C ALA A 365 -12.98 10.04 17.54
N GLN A 366 -12.58 11.09 16.81
CA GLN A 366 -12.76 12.48 17.22
C GLN A 366 -14.24 12.85 17.34
N GLN A 367 -15.08 12.41 16.41
CA GLN A 367 -16.54 12.65 16.45
C GLN A 367 -17.20 11.95 17.63
N TRP A 368 -16.74 10.75 18.02
CA TRP A 368 -17.27 10.07 19.20
C TRP A 368 -16.91 10.80 20.49
N GLY A 369 -15.70 11.36 20.60
CA GLY A 369 -15.29 12.18 21.74
C GLY A 369 -15.24 11.42 23.08
N GLU A 370 -15.11 10.09 23.03
CA GLU A 370 -15.17 9.20 24.20
C GLU A 370 -13.80 8.95 24.86
N PHE A 371 -12.71 9.19 24.12
CA PHE A 371 -11.33 8.97 24.54
C PHE A 371 -10.40 9.92 23.78
N LYS A 372 -9.15 10.05 24.25
CA LYS A 372 -8.15 10.90 23.60
C LYS A 372 -7.76 10.33 22.24
N VAL A 373 -7.66 11.18 21.23
CA VAL A 373 -7.18 10.79 19.89
C VAL A 373 -5.90 11.54 19.61
N CYS A 374 -4.79 10.83 19.42
CA CYS A 374 -3.47 11.44 19.32
C CYS A 374 -2.66 10.91 18.14
N GLU A 375 -2.18 11.83 17.30
CA GLU A 375 -1.11 11.55 16.35
C GLU A 375 0.23 11.77 17.05
N ARG A 376 0.85 10.69 17.55
CA ARG A 376 2.11 10.74 18.31
C ARG A 376 3.05 9.59 17.97
N HIS A 377 4.34 9.81 18.24
CA HIS A 377 5.31 8.73 18.15
C HIS A 377 5.02 7.66 19.21
N LEU A 378 5.23 6.41 18.82
CA LEU A 378 5.10 5.22 19.65
C LEU A 378 6.38 4.42 19.46
N THR A 379 7.04 4.01 20.53
CA THR A 379 8.26 3.19 20.47
C THR A 379 7.97 1.76 20.93
N MET A 380 8.88 0.83 20.58
CA MET A 380 8.82 -0.53 21.14
C MET A 380 8.95 -0.53 22.67
N ASP A 381 9.67 0.42 23.25
CA ASP A 381 9.85 0.53 24.70
C ASP A 381 8.57 1.05 25.38
N ASP A 382 7.85 2.00 24.76
CA ASP A 382 6.53 2.44 25.23
C ASP A 382 5.54 1.27 25.25
N LEU A 383 5.53 0.49 24.17
CA LEU A 383 4.66 -0.67 24.02
C LEU A 383 4.99 -1.76 25.05
N ALA A 384 6.27 -2.13 25.21
CA ALA A 384 6.70 -3.13 26.18
C ALA A 384 6.32 -2.72 27.62
N THR A 385 6.61 -1.47 27.98
CA THR A 385 6.24 -0.90 29.31
C THR A 385 4.73 -0.91 29.53
N ALA A 386 3.94 -0.62 28.48
CA ALA A 386 2.49 -0.66 28.57
C ALA A 386 1.92 -2.08 28.68
N LEU A 387 2.54 -3.06 28.03
CA LEU A 387 2.14 -4.47 28.16
C LEU A 387 2.41 -4.99 29.57
N GLU A 388 3.59 -4.71 30.15
CA GLU A 388 3.91 -5.06 31.54
C GLU A 388 2.94 -4.43 32.53
N GLY A 389 2.51 -3.19 32.27
CA GLY A 389 1.52 -2.48 33.06
C GLY A 389 0.06 -2.84 32.77
N ASN A 390 -0.23 -3.80 31.89
CA ASN A 390 -1.59 -4.14 31.42
C ASN A 390 -2.39 -2.93 30.91
N ARG A 391 -1.71 -1.97 30.27
CA ARG A 391 -2.30 -0.73 29.74
C ARG A 391 -2.74 -0.84 28.28
N VAL A 392 -2.20 -1.79 27.51
CA VAL A 392 -2.59 -2.03 26.12
C VAL A 392 -3.94 -2.73 26.06
N LYS A 393 -4.87 -2.20 25.25
CA LYS A 393 -6.18 -2.82 25.01
C LYS A 393 -6.24 -3.49 23.65
N GLU A 394 -5.94 -2.75 22.59
CA GLU A 394 -6.03 -3.23 21.21
C GLU A 394 -4.91 -2.64 20.36
N MET A 395 -4.39 -3.41 19.42
CA MET A 395 -3.49 -2.93 18.37
C MET A 395 -3.97 -3.46 17.02
N PHE A 396 -3.99 -2.61 16.00
CA PHE A 396 -4.47 -3.01 14.68
C PHE A 396 -3.86 -2.18 13.55
N GLY A 397 -3.73 -2.81 12.39
CA GLY A 397 -3.47 -2.14 11.13
C GLY A 397 -4.75 -1.60 10.49
N SER A 398 -4.64 -0.54 9.69
CA SER A 398 -5.73 -0.02 8.85
C SER A 398 -5.29 0.21 7.41
N GLY A 399 -6.17 -0.13 6.46
CA GLY A 399 -5.92 0.06 5.03
C GLY A 399 -7.07 -0.43 4.17
N THR A 400 -7.11 -0.02 2.89
CA THR A 400 -8.23 -0.33 1.99
C THR A 400 -8.53 -1.83 1.86
N ALA A 401 -7.51 -2.69 1.91
CA ALA A 401 -7.67 -4.13 1.70
C ALA A 401 -8.52 -4.80 2.78
N CYS A 402 -8.19 -4.58 4.06
CA CYS A 402 -8.81 -5.23 5.23
C CYS A 402 -9.72 -4.30 6.05
N VAL A 403 -9.71 -3.00 5.79
CA VAL A 403 -10.29 -1.93 6.62
C VAL A 403 -9.59 -1.86 7.99
N VAL A 404 -9.75 -2.87 8.83
CA VAL A 404 -9.08 -3.04 10.14
C VAL A 404 -8.52 -4.46 10.23
N CYS A 405 -7.27 -4.59 10.70
CA CYS A 405 -6.60 -5.88 10.89
C CYS A 405 -5.99 -5.98 12.29
N PRO A 406 -6.63 -6.72 13.22
CA PRO A 406 -6.12 -6.90 14.58
C PRO A 406 -4.75 -7.56 14.64
N VAL A 407 -3.95 -7.17 15.64
CA VAL A 407 -2.64 -7.74 15.93
C VAL A 407 -2.72 -8.53 17.23
N SER A 408 -2.29 -9.80 17.21
CA SER A 408 -2.22 -10.64 18.41
C SER A 408 -0.83 -10.74 19.00
N ASP A 409 0.23 -10.68 18.18
CA ASP A 409 1.59 -10.95 18.65
C ASP A 409 2.62 -10.15 17.86
N ILE A 410 3.75 -9.84 18.51
CA ILE A 410 4.91 -9.21 17.88
C ILE A 410 6.16 -9.99 18.27
N LEU A 411 6.87 -10.56 17.29
CA LEU A 411 8.19 -11.15 17.47
C LEU A 411 9.25 -10.04 17.39
N TYR A 412 9.86 -9.71 18.53
CA TYR A 412 10.88 -8.66 18.65
C TYR A 412 12.07 -9.16 19.47
N LYS A 413 13.29 -8.99 18.94
CA LYS A 413 14.55 -9.43 19.60
C LYS A 413 14.53 -10.88 20.11
N GLY A 414 13.86 -11.77 19.38
CA GLY A 414 13.74 -13.20 19.72
C GLY A 414 12.68 -13.50 20.80
N GLN A 415 11.96 -12.48 21.28
CA GLN A 415 10.86 -12.64 22.23
C GLN A 415 9.52 -12.42 21.52
N MET A 416 8.57 -13.32 21.77
CA MET A 416 7.19 -13.13 21.34
C MET A 416 6.45 -12.27 22.39
N LEU A 417 6.04 -11.07 21.99
CA LEU A 417 5.23 -10.17 22.79
C LEU A 417 3.76 -10.40 22.43
N HIS A 418 2.98 -10.92 23.37
CA HIS A 418 1.55 -11.08 23.18
C HIS A 418 0.83 -9.73 23.36
N ILE A 419 -0.05 -9.40 22.42
CA ILE A 419 -0.89 -8.21 22.41
C ILE A 419 -2.34 -8.63 22.69
N PRO A 420 -2.96 -8.15 23.78
CA PRO A 420 -4.24 -8.67 24.26
C PRO A 420 -5.46 -8.19 23.46
N THR A 421 -5.28 -7.94 22.15
CA THR A 421 -6.31 -7.35 21.29
C THR A 421 -7.55 -8.24 21.24
N MET A 422 -7.37 -9.55 21.11
CA MET A 422 -8.48 -10.50 20.93
C MET A 422 -9.23 -10.77 22.24
N GLU A 423 -8.50 -10.82 23.34
CA GLU A 423 -8.96 -11.04 24.71
C GLU A 423 -9.82 -9.87 25.21
N ASN A 424 -9.58 -8.67 24.68
CA ASN A 424 -10.38 -7.49 24.94
C ASN A 424 -11.65 -7.40 24.06
N GLY A 425 -11.95 -8.42 23.24
CA GLY A 425 -13.15 -8.50 22.40
C GLY A 425 -13.08 -7.69 21.12
N PRO A 426 -11.88 -7.38 20.63
CA PRO A 426 -11.46 -6.09 20.05
C PRO A 426 -12.63 -5.11 19.82
N LYS A 427 -13.10 -4.47 20.90
CA LYS A 427 -14.32 -3.66 20.90
C LYS A 427 -14.19 -2.46 19.95
N LEU A 428 -13.06 -1.75 20.01
CA LEU A 428 -12.86 -0.56 19.19
C LEU A 428 -12.64 -0.93 17.72
N ALA A 429 -11.78 -1.92 17.43
CA ALA A 429 -11.58 -2.41 16.08
C ALA A 429 -12.88 -2.96 15.45
N SER A 430 -13.70 -3.68 16.20
CA SER A 430 -15.03 -4.15 15.75
C SER A 430 -15.99 -3.00 15.48
N ARG A 431 -16.05 -1.99 16.36
CA ARG A 431 -16.89 -0.80 16.20
C ARG A 431 -16.48 0.01 14.97
N ILE A 432 -15.18 0.20 14.76
CA ILE A 432 -14.63 0.89 13.58
C ILE A 432 -14.99 0.13 12.32
N LEU A 433 -14.73 -1.19 12.28
CA LEU A 433 -15.05 -2.01 11.11
C LEU A 433 -16.54 -1.91 10.79
N GLY A 434 -17.41 -2.14 11.77
CA GLY A 434 -18.86 -2.05 11.60
C GLY A 434 -19.30 -0.70 11.05
N LYS A 435 -18.83 0.40 11.65
CA LYS A 435 -19.20 1.76 11.22
C LYS A 435 -18.74 2.07 9.78
N LEU A 436 -17.52 1.69 9.43
CA LEU A 436 -16.99 1.91 8.08
C LEU A 436 -17.72 1.04 7.05
N THR A 437 -18.00 -0.22 7.37
CA THR A 437 -18.78 -1.10 6.48
C THR A 437 -20.22 -0.62 6.33
N ASP A 438 -20.85 -0.11 7.39
CA ASP A 438 -22.20 0.44 7.33
C ASP A 438 -22.28 1.62 6.35
N ILE A 439 -21.28 2.50 6.36
CA ILE A 439 -21.17 3.60 5.40
C ILE A 439 -20.92 3.05 3.99
N GLN A 440 -19.93 2.18 3.82
CA GLN A 440 -19.54 1.63 2.51
C GLN A 440 -20.67 0.89 1.79
N TYR A 441 -21.47 0.11 2.53
CA TYR A 441 -22.59 -0.66 2.00
C TYR A 441 -23.93 0.10 2.06
N GLY A 442 -23.94 1.40 2.40
CA GLY A 442 -25.14 2.22 2.39
C GLY A 442 -26.19 1.87 3.45
N ARG A 443 -25.78 1.24 4.56
CA ARG A 443 -26.63 1.04 5.75
C ARG A 443 -26.76 2.32 6.57
N VAL A 444 -25.76 3.20 6.46
CA VAL A 444 -25.74 4.54 7.04
C VAL A 444 -25.36 5.53 5.94
N GLU A 445 -26.18 6.56 5.75
CA GLU A 445 -25.87 7.66 4.84
C GLU A 445 -24.68 8.46 5.35
N SER A 446 -23.77 8.82 4.44
CA SER A 446 -22.63 9.70 4.72
C SER A 446 -22.13 10.32 3.42
N ASP A 447 -21.64 11.54 3.54
CA ASP A 447 -20.90 12.29 2.51
C ASP A 447 -19.58 11.63 2.09
N TRP A 448 -19.12 10.61 2.81
CA TRP A 448 -17.93 9.83 2.46
C TRP A 448 -18.14 8.88 1.28
N THR A 449 -19.38 8.68 0.83
CA THR A 449 -19.68 7.83 -0.32
C THR A 449 -20.17 8.62 -1.50
N ILE A 450 -19.70 8.22 -2.69
CA ILE A 450 -20.22 8.70 -3.98
C ILE A 450 -20.91 7.53 -4.66
N GLU A 451 -22.21 7.68 -4.95
CA GLU A 451 -22.98 6.71 -5.70
C GLU A 451 -22.57 6.73 -7.18
N LEU A 452 -22.50 5.54 -7.78
CA LEU A 452 -22.37 5.40 -9.23
C LEU A 452 -23.68 5.91 -9.88
N PRO A 453 -23.60 6.85 -10.84
CA PRO A 453 -24.77 7.51 -11.43
C PRO A 453 -25.61 6.61 -12.34
#